data_AF-A0A538T5V7-F1
#
_entry.id   AF-A0A538T5V7-F1
#
_cell.length_a   1.000
_cell.length_b   1.000
_cell.length_c   1.000
_cell.angle_alpha   90.00
_cell.angle_beta   90.00
_cell.angle_gamma   90.00
#
_symmetry.space_group_name_H-M   'P 1'
#
loop_
_entity.id
_entity.type
_entity.pdbx_description
1 polymer ?
#
loop_
_entity_poly.entity_id
_entity_poly.type
_entity_poly.pdbx_seq_one_letter_code
_entity_poly.pdbx_strand_id
1 'polypeptide(L)'
;MGGSFLDRCSSPWSVAESPIGPRPPRPAPDSGAVPESDTMGPFMQTPHAKPPGSWILGSILLVAFTGCAYYNTFYLAKRYYREAQKAQERSVNDSPSADAAQKYEATIRQCNKILVDYPKSKWVDDAVYYMGAAMYGRGDYTGAIKKFGELRASLPKSPFVPDSKLMEALSLYRRKDYLEAETMFRETEAQYPSFKRKWELYYYGAECEVALKKYPEALVWYDHAVKSAKKKRERADALRRTGDALFTSKKYESAQIVFEQCLKAEEDGGRRLDLALKRGETLEELRRWGDALAWYESWKPFAVNENRGGELGLRVYGCMALLGRVNEALDGYRNLVAQNPHTPVAYEAQFRLGYLYESQLGDFESAGREYDKLKAEPASSEFQVEAARRSGSLATIKQYRQTLQSDSTQARARAAFLLAELYYFQIQNIDSALIQYAAVERDFPKSSYAPKAAFARLWIHTHDQGDTLSAAALTDSIARRYRKTRYAESALYLWKRWSGKTDERVALLDSMLAHPDTSLARERMEELLPTIRAAAQDSAKTPPSPEARSLTPAEEARRDSLADYTRALYRAQREGKAPPFPPAVSRPADADTSRATSGPLPADTTSTPTIGPSR
;
A
#
# COMPACT_ATOMS: atom_id res chain seq x y z
N MET A 1 12.40 -30.60 -58.53
CA MET A 1 13.39 -29.62 -59.03
C MET A 1 13.60 -28.66 -57.87
N GLY A 2 14.69 -28.70 -57.11
CA GLY A 2 16.09 -28.64 -57.53
C GLY A 2 16.50 -27.16 -57.56
N GLY A 3 17.48 -26.66 -56.82
CA GLY A 3 18.45 -27.29 -55.93
C GLY A 3 19.73 -26.46 -55.91
N SER A 4 20.31 -26.28 -54.73
CA SER A 4 21.75 -26.01 -54.48
C SER A 4 22.30 -24.61 -54.86
N PHE A 5 23.35 -24.06 -54.22
CA PHE A 5 24.36 -24.66 -53.33
C PHE A 5 25.11 -23.57 -52.50
N LEU A 6 25.53 -23.91 -51.26
CA LEU A 6 26.73 -23.44 -50.50
C LEU A 6 26.94 -21.90 -50.29
N ASP A 7 27.68 -21.38 -49.29
CA ASP A 7 28.57 -21.86 -48.22
C ASP A 7 28.71 -20.69 -47.18
N ARG A 8 29.29 -20.75 -45.95
CA ARG A 8 29.88 -21.80 -45.10
C ARG A 8 29.82 -21.32 -43.61
N CYS A 9 30.29 -22.16 -42.68
CA CYS A 9 30.75 -21.85 -41.30
C CYS A 9 29.69 -21.42 -40.27
N SER A 10 29.22 -22.21 -39.28
CA SER A 10 29.60 -23.46 -38.59
C SER A 10 29.87 -23.23 -37.10
N SER A 11 29.05 -23.89 -36.29
CA SER A 11 29.02 -24.01 -34.82
C SER A 11 30.05 -25.05 -34.31
N PRO A 12 29.79 -25.90 -33.30
CA PRO A 12 29.46 -25.67 -31.88
C PRO A 12 30.48 -26.35 -30.93
N TRP A 13 30.44 -26.11 -29.61
CA TRP A 13 30.83 -27.14 -28.63
C TRP A 13 29.96 -27.08 -27.36
N SER A 14 29.21 -28.16 -27.15
CA SER A 14 28.63 -28.56 -25.86
C SER A 14 29.64 -29.39 -25.07
N VAL A 15 29.61 -29.31 -23.74
CA VAL A 15 30.39 -30.19 -22.86
C VAL A 15 29.45 -30.86 -21.87
N ALA A 16 29.59 -32.17 -21.73
CA ALA A 16 28.73 -33.03 -20.91
C ALA A 16 29.18 -33.09 -19.45
N GLU A 17 28.25 -33.46 -18.58
CA GLU A 17 28.50 -33.75 -17.17
C GLU A 17 29.22 -35.09 -16.96
N SER A 18 29.95 -35.23 -15.84
CA SER A 18 30.41 -36.53 -15.33
C SER A 18 30.61 -36.46 -13.80
N PRO A 19 30.40 -37.56 -13.06
CA PRO A 19 30.22 -37.53 -11.61
C PRO A 19 31.53 -37.60 -10.80
N ILE A 20 31.46 -37.15 -9.53
CA ILE A 20 32.59 -37.09 -8.59
C ILE A 20 32.69 -38.36 -7.73
N GLY A 21 33.85 -39.02 -7.76
CA GLY A 21 34.26 -40.08 -6.83
C GLY A 21 35.14 -39.57 -5.65
N PRO A 22 35.36 -40.37 -4.60
CA PRO A 22 35.83 -39.89 -3.30
C PRO A 22 37.35 -39.69 -3.14
N ARG A 23 37.73 -38.92 -2.11
CA ARG A 23 39.13 -38.58 -1.76
C ARG A 23 39.81 -39.62 -0.87
N PRO A 24 41.14 -39.84 -1.00
CA PRO A 24 41.97 -40.46 0.03
C PRO A 24 42.43 -39.45 1.12
N PRO A 25 42.89 -39.90 2.30
CA PRO A 25 43.08 -39.05 3.49
C PRO A 25 44.50 -38.49 3.70
N ARG A 26 44.63 -37.62 4.72
CA ARG A 26 45.88 -37.02 5.23
C ARG A 26 46.72 -38.01 6.06
N PRO A 27 48.03 -37.76 6.23
CA PRO A 27 48.76 -38.03 7.47
C PRO A 27 48.77 -36.79 8.40
N ALA A 28 48.86 -37.04 9.70
CA ALA A 28 49.06 -36.05 10.77
C ALA A 28 50.53 -36.16 11.30
N PRO A 29 50.98 -35.28 12.23
CA PRO A 29 52.40 -35.11 12.53
C PRO A 29 52.92 -36.12 13.58
N ASP A 30 54.24 -36.22 13.76
CA ASP A 30 54.83 -35.93 15.08
C ASP A 30 56.37 -35.78 15.13
N SER A 31 56.83 -35.35 16.30
CA SER A 31 58.19 -34.95 16.70
C SER A 31 59.16 -36.08 17.10
N GLY A 32 60.46 -35.78 17.03
CA GLY A 32 61.59 -36.47 17.71
C GLY A 32 62.88 -36.30 16.88
N ALA A 33 64.11 -36.29 17.42
CA ALA A 33 64.62 -36.10 18.78
C ALA A 33 66.12 -35.68 18.67
N VAL A 34 66.71 -35.14 19.74
CA VAL A 34 68.15 -34.77 19.90
C VAL A 34 68.91 -36.07 20.35
N PRO A 35 70.25 -36.33 20.17
CA PRO A 35 71.38 -35.39 20.41
C PRO A 35 72.74 -35.59 19.65
N GLU A 36 73.68 -34.67 19.94
CA GLU A 36 75.18 -34.80 19.99
C GLU A 36 75.95 -35.24 18.71
N SER A 37 77.21 -34.84 18.45
CA SER A 37 78.34 -34.58 19.37
C SER A 37 79.41 -33.58 18.82
N ASP A 38 80.45 -33.33 19.63
CA ASP A 38 81.52 -32.32 19.48
C ASP A 38 82.52 -32.46 18.31
N THR A 39 83.20 -31.36 17.96
CA THR A 39 84.68 -31.28 18.03
C THR A 39 85.24 -29.84 17.98
N MET A 40 86.43 -29.64 18.56
CA MET A 40 87.17 -28.35 18.72
C MET A 40 87.64 -27.77 17.36
N GLY A 41 88.08 -26.51 17.19
CA GLY A 41 88.72 -25.55 18.11
C GLY A 41 89.07 -24.22 17.41
N PRO A 42 89.93 -23.34 17.99
CA PRO A 42 89.71 -21.89 17.95
C PRO A 42 90.68 -21.06 17.07
N PHE A 43 90.26 -19.84 16.71
CA PHE A 43 91.17 -18.70 16.47
C PHE A 43 90.52 -17.35 16.84
N MET A 44 91.25 -16.51 17.59
CA MET A 44 90.83 -15.14 17.91
C MET A 44 91.07 -14.19 16.73
N GLN A 45 90.14 -13.25 16.48
CA GLN A 45 90.45 -11.95 15.91
C GLN A 45 89.63 -10.84 16.59
N THR A 46 90.20 -9.64 16.65
CA THR A 46 89.79 -8.46 17.43
C THR A 46 88.67 -7.63 16.76
N PRO A 47 87.99 -6.72 17.50
CA PRO A 47 86.79 -6.06 16.98
C PRO A 47 87.11 -4.91 16.02
N HIS A 48 86.78 -5.07 14.73
CA HIS A 48 86.72 -3.95 13.80
C HIS A 48 85.40 -3.18 13.94
N ALA A 49 85.50 -1.88 14.25
CA ALA A 49 84.37 -0.97 14.29
C ALA A 49 83.71 -0.85 12.90
N LYS A 50 82.40 -1.10 12.80
CA LYS A 50 81.63 -0.92 11.56
C LYS A 50 81.47 0.58 11.23
N PRO A 51 81.56 0.99 9.96
CA PRO A 51 81.34 2.38 9.57
C PRO A 51 79.88 2.79 9.77
N PRO A 52 79.59 4.06 10.17
CA PRO A 52 78.25 4.49 10.57
C PRO A 52 77.20 4.51 9.44
N GLY A 53 77.62 4.42 8.17
CA GLY A 53 76.71 4.44 7.02
C GLY A 53 75.84 3.18 6.83
N SER A 54 76.25 2.02 7.35
CA SER A 54 75.51 0.76 7.15
C SER A 54 74.16 0.76 7.90
N TRP A 55 74.11 1.38 9.08
CA TRP A 55 72.87 1.58 9.83
C TRP A 55 71.91 2.51 9.10
N ILE A 56 72.41 3.58 8.48
CA ILE A 56 71.58 4.54 7.72
C ILE A 56 70.95 3.85 6.50
N LEU A 57 71.73 3.08 5.72
CA LEU A 57 71.18 2.32 4.59
C LEU A 57 70.16 1.25 5.04
N GLY A 58 70.46 0.54 6.13
CA GLY A 58 69.55 -0.45 6.73
C GLY A 58 68.25 0.19 7.23
N SER A 59 68.32 1.33 7.90
CA SER A 59 67.15 2.11 8.34
C SER A 59 66.33 2.63 7.16
N ILE A 60 66.97 3.12 6.09
CA ILE A 60 66.28 3.58 4.88
C ILE A 60 65.56 2.40 4.19
N LEU A 61 66.19 1.22 4.08
CA LEU A 61 65.51 0.02 3.57
C LEU A 61 64.35 -0.41 4.47
N LEU A 62 64.51 -0.40 5.80
CA LEU A 62 63.46 -0.77 6.74
C LEU A 62 62.25 0.18 6.64
N VAL A 63 62.51 1.49 6.49
CA VAL A 63 61.48 2.52 6.26
C VAL A 63 60.82 2.36 4.88
N ALA A 64 61.58 2.00 3.84
CA ALA A 64 61.03 1.75 2.51
C ALA A 64 60.12 0.50 2.47
N PHE A 65 60.54 -0.62 3.09
CA PHE A 65 59.73 -1.83 3.15
C PHE A 65 58.47 -1.68 4.00
N THR A 66 58.55 -0.99 5.15
CA THR A 66 57.36 -0.67 5.97
C THR A 66 56.43 0.32 5.26
N GLY A 67 56.98 1.29 4.52
CA GLY A 67 56.23 2.23 3.69
C GLY A 67 55.36 1.57 2.60
N CYS A 68 55.90 0.55 1.93
CA CYS A 68 55.18 -0.19 0.89
C CYS A 68 54.10 -1.14 1.45
N ALA A 69 54.34 -1.73 2.63
CA ALA A 69 53.44 -2.73 3.21
C ALA A 69 52.04 -2.16 3.55
N TYR A 70 51.97 -1.03 4.27
CA TYR A 70 50.67 -0.46 4.65
C TYR A 70 49.90 0.12 3.45
N TYR A 71 50.62 0.66 2.46
CA TYR A 71 50.02 1.16 1.22
C TYR A 71 49.34 0.02 0.45
N ASN A 72 50.02 -1.12 0.30
CA ASN A 72 49.44 -2.31 -0.33
C ASN A 72 48.21 -2.83 0.42
N THR A 73 48.24 -2.87 1.76
CA THR A 73 47.09 -3.28 2.59
C THR A 73 45.87 -2.39 2.36
N PHE A 74 46.05 -1.06 2.32
CA PHE A 74 44.94 -0.13 2.07
C PHE A 74 44.35 -0.25 0.65
N TYR A 75 45.20 -0.29 -0.37
CA TYR A 75 44.72 -0.40 -1.75
C TYR A 75 44.02 -1.74 -1.99
N LEU A 76 44.46 -2.81 -1.32
CA LEU A 76 43.79 -4.11 -1.33
C LEU A 76 42.41 -4.06 -0.65
N ALA A 77 42.28 -3.40 0.51
CA ALA A 77 40.98 -3.17 1.16
C ALA A 77 40.00 -2.43 0.23
N LYS A 78 40.45 -1.32 -0.37
CA LYS A 78 39.67 -0.50 -1.30
C LYS A 78 39.33 -1.24 -2.59
N ARG A 79 40.17 -2.18 -3.04
CA ARG A 79 39.91 -3.07 -4.18
C ARG A 79 38.80 -4.06 -3.85
N TYR A 80 38.91 -4.77 -2.72
CA TYR A 80 37.86 -5.70 -2.28
C TYR A 80 36.52 -5.00 -2.06
N TYR A 81 36.50 -3.79 -1.49
CA TYR A 81 35.26 -3.02 -1.32
C TYR A 81 34.58 -2.72 -2.66
N ARG A 82 35.34 -2.24 -3.65
CA ARG A 82 34.83 -1.97 -5.01
C ARG A 82 34.37 -3.22 -5.74
N GLU A 83 35.08 -4.33 -5.56
CA GLU A 83 34.68 -5.63 -6.10
C GLU A 83 33.39 -6.14 -5.42
N ALA A 84 33.23 -5.94 -4.11
CA ALA A 84 32.03 -6.28 -3.36
C ALA A 84 30.81 -5.46 -3.83
N GLN A 85 30.98 -4.14 -4.02
CA GLN A 85 29.93 -3.30 -4.60
C GLN A 85 29.51 -3.78 -5.98
N LYS A 86 30.46 -4.09 -6.88
CA LYS A 86 30.15 -4.65 -8.21
C LYS A 86 29.47 -6.03 -8.15
N ALA A 87 29.84 -6.86 -7.19
CA ALA A 87 29.16 -8.14 -6.94
C ALA A 87 27.74 -7.95 -6.39
N GLN A 88 27.51 -6.87 -5.64
CA GLN A 88 26.19 -6.51 -5.13
C GLN A 88 25.29 -5.88 -6.19
N GLU A 89 25.81 -5.00 -7.04
CA GLU A 89 25.09 -4.41 -8.18
C GLU A 89 24.61 -5.45 -9.21
N ARG A 90 25.20 -6.64 -9.20
CA ARG A 90 24.80 -7.81 -9.99
C ARG A 90 23.80 -8.73 -9.29
N SER A 91 23.59 -8.55 -7.98
CA SER A 91 22.56 -9.26 -7.23
C SER A 91 21.20 -8.64 -7.51
N VAL A 92 20.19 -9.48 -7.75
CA VAL A 92 18.78 -9.04 -7.84
C VAL A 92 18.20 -8.79 -6.43
N ASN A 93 18.82 -9.35 -5.40
CA ASN A 93 18.35 -9.28 -4.01
C ASN A 93 19.07 -8.18 -3.22
N ASP A 94 18.33 -7.50 -2.34
CA ASP A 94 18.85 -6.51 -1.38
C ASP A 94 19.87 -7.10 -0.39
N SER A 95 19.78 -8.40 -0.09
CA SER A 95 20.77 -9.12 0.74
C SER A 95 22.11 -9.28 0.02
N PRO A 96 23.24 -9.30 0.74
CA PRO A 96 24.54 -9.51 0.12
C PRO A 96 24.66 -10.88 -0.54
N SER A 97 25.13 -10.92 -1.80
CA SER A 97 25.51 -12.19 -2.43
C SER A 97 26.69 -12.81 -1.69
N ALA A 98 26.84 -14.14 -1.73
CA ALA A 98 27.94 -14.82 -1.03
C ALA A 98 29.33 -14.27 -1.44
N ASP A 99 29.49 -13.93 -2.72
CA ASP A 99 30.70 -13.30 -3.25
C ASP A 99 30.91 -11.87 -2.73
N ALA A 100 29.83 -11.05 -2.67
CA ALA A 100 29.89 -9.72 -2.09
C ALA A 100 30.23 -9.78 -0.59
N ALA A 101 29.57 -10.67 0.17
CA ALA A 101 29.82 -10.89 1.60
C ALA A 101 31.28 -11.29 1.88
N GLN A 102 31.84 -12.23 1.11
CA GLN A 102 33.25 -12.63 1.25
C GLN A 102 34.22 -11.46 1.00
N LYS A 103 33.91 -10.58 0.05
CA LYS A 103 34.72 -9.40 -0.29
C LYS A 103 34.55 -8.25 0.71
N TYR A 104 33.36 -8.05 1.28
CA TYR A 104 33.16 -7.17 2.43
C TYR A 104 33.95 -7.66 3.64
N GLU A 105 33.95 -8.97 3.92
CA GLU A 105 34.76 -9.55 4.99
C GLU A 105 36.27 -9.34 4.75
N ALA A 106 36.74 -9.53 3.52
CA ALA A 106 38.11 -9.24 3.14
C ALA A 106 38.46 -7.75 3.33
N THR A 107 37.53 -6.84 3.04
CA THR A 107 37.68 -5.40 3.31
C THR A 107 37.84 -5.14 4.80
N ILE A 108 36.93 -5.66 5.64
CA ILE A 108 36.96 -5.50 7.10
C ILE A 108 38.29 -6.00 7.68
N ARG A 109 38.77 -7.18 7.26
CA ARG A 109 40.07 -7.72 7.72
C ARG A 109 41.25 -6.84 7.35
N GLN A 110 41.33 -6.33 6.12
CA GLN A 110 42.44 -5.47 5.71
C GLN A 110 42.37 -4.08 6.37
N CYS A 111 41.17 -3.51 6.56
CA CYS A 111 41.01 -2.28 7.34
C CYS A 111 41.46 -2.48 8.79
N ASN A 112 41.08 -3.58 9.44
CA ASN A 112 41.47 -3.86 10.82
C ASN A 112 43.01 -3.94 11.00
N LYS A 113 43.74 -4.52 10.03
CA LYS A 113 45.21 -4.48 10.03
C LYS A 113 45.78 -3.06 9.98
N ILE A 114 45.16 -2.15 9.22
CA ILE A 114 45.60 -0.74 9.19
C ILE A 114 45.43 -0.08 10.57
N LEU A 115 44.33 -0.39 11.26
CA LEU A 115 44.04 0.18 12.58
C LEU A 115 44.94 -0.40 13.69
N VAL A 116 45.32 -1.67 13.61
CA VAL A 116 46.17 -2.35 14.61
C VAL A 116 47.67 -2.17 14.33
N ASP A 117 48.11 -2.47 13.10
CA ASP A 117 49.52 -2.52 12.73
C ASP A 117 50.06 -1.12 12.37
N TYR A 118 49.20 -0.21 11.91
CA TYR A 118 49.58 1.11 11.38
C TYR A 118 48.72 2.29 11.93
N PRO A 119 48.49 2.40 13.26
CA PRO A 119 47.53 3.36 13.87
C PRO A 119 47.88 4.85 13.70
N LYS A 120 49.06 5.19 13.17
CA LYS A 120 49.48 6.56 12.83
C LYS A 120 49.49 6.83 11.32
N SER A 121 48.97 5.90 10.50
CA SER A 121 48.93 6.04 9.05
C SER A 121 47.93 7.11 8.59
N LYS A 122 48.21 7.76 7.47
CA LYS A 122 47.29 8.71 6.83
C LYS A 122 45.99 8.09 6.30
N TRP A 123 45.88 6.76 6.33
CA TRP A 123 44.72 5.99 5.87
C TRP A 123 43.85 5.47 7.02
N VAL A 124 44.08 5.89 8.27
CA VAL A 124 43.32 5.41 9.43
C VAL A 124 41.84 5.80 9.29
N ASP A 125 41.53 7.02 8.84
CA ASP A 125 40.16 7.48 8.65
C ASP A 125 39.48 6.84 7.42
N ASP A 126 40.19 6.70 6.29
CA ASP A 126 39.78 5.84 5.16
C ASP A 126 39.45 4.42 5.67
N ALA A 127 40.31 3.81 6.50
CA ALA A 127 40.15 2.44 6.97
C ALA A 127 38.94 2.27 7.91
N VAL A 128 38.71 3.19 8.86
CA VAL A 128 37.50 3.18 9.69
C VAL A 128 36.25 3.35 8.81
N TYR A 129 36.27 4.28 7.84
CA TYR A 129 35.15 4.51 6.94
C TYR A 129 34.83 3.26 6.09
N TYR A 130 35.82 2.67 5.40
CA TYR A 130 35.61 1.48 4.58
C TYR A 130 35.25 0.24 5.41
N MET A 131 35.70 0.15 6.67
CA MET A 131 35.29 -0.92 7.59
C MET A 131 33.80 -0.82 7.92
N GLY A 132 33.32 0.37 8.32
CA GLY A 132 31.89 0.61 8.56
C GLY A 132 31.04 0.43 7.31
N ALA A 133 31.52 0.91 6.14
CA ALA A 133 30.81 0.78 4.88
C ALA A 133 30.75 -0.68 4.37
N ALA A 134 31.76 -1.51 4.69
CA ALA A 134 31.73 -2.94 4.42
C ALA A 134 30.81 -3.70 5.39
N MET A 135 30.73 -3.29 6.66
CA MET A 135 29.73 -3.81 7.60
C MET A 135 28.31 -3.54 7.12
N TYR A 136 28.01 -2.30 6.69
CA TYR A 136 26.73 -1.95 6.06
C TYR A 136 26.44 -2.83 4.84
N GLY A 137 27.41 -2.99 3.93
CA GLY A 137 27.27 -3.85 2.74
C GLY A 137 27.06 -5.34 3.05
N ARG A 138 27.53 -5.82 4.20
CA ARG A 138 27.31 -7.17 4.73
C ARG A 138 25.96 -7.33 5.44
N GLY A 139 25.18 -6.27 5.62
CA GLY A 139 23.94 -6.25 6.41
C GLY A 139 24.16 -6.12 7.93
N ASP A 140 25.40 -5.91 8.36
CA ASP A 140 25.76 -5.66 9.77
C ASP A 140 25.58 -4.17 10.09
N TYR A 141 24.32 -3.73 10.14
CA TYR A 141 23.96 -2.34 10.34
C TYR A 141 24.29 -1.84 11.75
N THR A 142 24.28 -2.71 12.76
CA THR A 142 24.67 -2.36 14.14
C THR A 142 26.17 -2.14 14.25
N GLY A 143 26.99 -2.99 13.66
CA GLY A 143 28.44 -2.78 13.53
C GLY A 143 28.77 -1.53 12.73
N ALA A 144 28.06 -1.29 11.62
CA ALA A 144 28.22 -0.10 10.79
C ALA A 144 27.95 1.20 11.57
N ILE A 145 26.81 1.31 12.25
CA ILE A 145 26.45 2.49 13.09
C ILE A 145 27.56 2.75 14.12
N LYS A 146 28.00 1.71 14.83
CA LYS A 146 29.08 1.86 15.82
C LYS A 146 30.37 2.37 15.17
N LYS A 147 30.78 1.85 14.02
CA LYS A 147 32.01 2.28 13.33
C LYS A 147 31.93 3.69 12.76
N PHE A 148 30.78 4.13 12.28
CA PHE A 148 30.60 5.52 11.85
C PHE A 148 30.56 6.49 13.04
N GLY A 149 29.89 6.13 14.15
CA GLY A 149 29.96 6.88 15.39
C GLY A 149 31.39 7.01 15.95
N GLU A 150 32.16 5.92 15.94
CA GLU A 150 33.59 5.92 16.28
C GLU A 150 34.40 6.89 15.40
N LEU A 151 34.16 6.93 14.08
CA LEU A 151 34.81 7.88 13.16
C LEU A 151 34.49 9.33 13.56
N ARG A 152 33.22 9.65 13.80
CA ARG A 152 32.80 11.02 14.18
C ARG A 152 33.39 11.47 15.51
N ALA A 153 33.48 10.57 16.49
CA ALA A 153 34.00 10.88 17.82
C ALA A 153 35.54 10.99 17.85
N SER A 154 36.26 10.09 17.18
CA SER A 154 37.73 10.02 17.23
C SER A 154 38.43 10.85 16.16
N LEU A 155 37.77 11.09 15.01
CA LEU A 155 38.35 11.73 13.83
C LEU A 155 37.46 12.89 13.30
N PRO A 156 37.05 13.86 14.14
CA PRO A 156 36.07 14.90 13.78
C PRO A 156 36.53 15.87 12.67
N LYS A 157 37.82 15.84 12.30
CA LYS A 157 38.41 16.61 11.19
C LYS A 157 38.55 15.80 9.89
N SER A 158 38.15 14.54 9.87
CA SER A 158 38.27 13.69 8.67
C SER A 158 37.33 14.17 7.55
N PRO A 159 37.76 14.13 6.27
CA PRO A 159 36.87 14.36 5.13
C PRO A 159 35.70 13.36 5.05
N PHE A 160 35.78 12.22 5.75
CA PHE A 160 34.73 11.20 5.78
C PHE A 160 33.62 11.48 6.81
N VAL A 161 33.69 12.52 7.64
CA VAL A 161 32.65 12.81 8.64
C VAL A 161 31.24 12.99 8.01
N PRO A 162 31.04 13.75 6.91
CA PRO A 162 29.73 13.87 6.27
C PRO A 162 29.22 12.55 5.67
N ASP A 163 30.13 11.80 5.00
CA ASP A 163 29.81 10.49 4.44
C ASP A 163 29.50 9.45 5.54
N SER A 164 30.16 9.53 6.70
CA SER A 164 29.88 8.65 7.84
C SER A 164 28.50 8.91 8.43
N LYS A 165 28.08 10.19 8.58
CA LYS A 165 26.70 10.51 8.99
C LYS A 165 25.66 9.97 8.01
N LEU A 166 25.89 10.13 6.70
CA LEU A 166 25.00 9.58 5.68
C LEU A 166 24.90 8.04 5.82
N MET A 167 26.04 7.34 5.93
CA MET A 167 26.06 5.89 6.01
C MET A 167 25.50 5.35 7.34
N GLU A 168 25.62 6.11 8.43
CA GLU A 168 24.97 5.85 9.73
C GLU A 168 23.45 5.98 9.62
N ALA A 169 22.95 7.06 9.01
CA ALA A 169 21.53 7.26 8.72
C ALA A 169 20.95 6.17 7.80
N LEU A 170 21.70 5.75 6.76
CA LEU A 170 21.34 4.62 5.91
C LEU A 170 21.29 3.30 6.68
N SER A 171 22.20 3.09 7.63
CA SER A 171 22.21 1.89 8.49
C SER A 171 20.99 1.84 9.42
N LEU A 172 20.59 3.00 9.97
CA LEU A 172 19.35 3.16 10.75
C LEU A 172 18.10 2.91 9.87
N TYR A 173 18.05 3.49 8.67
CA TYR A 173 16.98 3.24 7.70
C TYR A 173 16.82 1.75 7.37
N ARG A 174 17.93 1.02 7.15
CA ARG A 174 17.89 -0.43 6.87
C ARG A 174 17.47 -1.27 8.08
N ARG A 175 17.71 -0.79 9.31
CA ARG A 175 17.15 -1.36 10.55
C ARG A 175 15.67 -1.02 10.77
N LYS A 176 15.10 -0.11 9.98
CA LYS A 176 13.75 0.48 10.11
C LYS A 176 13.60 1.48 11.27
N ASP A 177 14.72 2.01 11.78
CA ASP A 177 14.76 3.04 12.81
C ASP A 177 14.56 4.43 12.16
N TYR A 178 13.41 4.61 11.51
CA TYR A 178 13.17 5.70 10.56
C TYR A 178 13.23 7.10 11.18
N LEU A 179 12.86 7.24 12.46
CA LEU A 179 12.88 8.51 13.18
C LEU A 179 14.33 8.98 13.46
N GLU A 180 15.19 8.07 13.93
CA GLU A 180 16.61 8.37 14.17
C GLU A 180 17.35 8.64 12.85
N ALA A 181 17.02 7.88 11.80
CA ALA A 181 17.54 8.10 10.45
C ALA A 181 17.14 9.48 9.89
N GLU A 182 15.87 9.87 10.01
CA GLU A 182 15.35 11.17 9.56
C GLU A 182 16.04 12.35 10.25
N THR A 183 16.25 12.25 11.57
CA THR A 183 16.97 13.26 12.35
C THR A 183 18.43 13.38 11.85
N MET A 184 19.10 12.27 11.61
CA MET A 184 20.47 12.25 11.06
C MET A 184 20.56 12.79 9.63
N PHE A 185 19.56 12.56 8.77
CA PHE A 185 19.51 13.17 7.43
C PHE A 185 19.34 14.70 7.51
N ARG A 186 18.42 15.20 8.36
CA ARG A 186 18.21 16.64 8.61
C ARG A 186 19.48 17.33 9.15
N GLU A 187 20.13 16.73 10.14
CA GLU A 187 21.41 17.25 10.65
C GLU A 187 22.49 17.33 9.57
N THR A 188 22.57 16.30 8.71
CA THR A 188 23.59 16.22 7.66
C THR A 188 23.34 17.25 6.55
N GLU A 189 22.08 17.52 6.21
CA GLU A 189 21.71 18.63 5.32
C GLU A 189 22.17 19.98 5.90
N ALA A 190 21.77 20.26 7.15
CA ALA A 190 22.02 21.55 7.80
C ALA A 190 23.52 21.83 8.04
N GLN A 191 24.28 20.81 8.45
CA GLN A 191 25.71 20.95 8.77
C GLN A 191 26.62 20.90 7.53
N TYR A 192 26.17 20.26 6.44
CA TYR A 192 26.97 20.12 5.21
C TYR A 192 26.24 20.56 3.93
N PRO A 193 25.88 21.85 3.77
CA PRO A 193 25.17 22.36 2.57
C PRO A 193 25.91 22.16 1.23
N SER A 194 27.20 21.84 1.24
CA SER A 194 28.03 21.55 0.05
C SER A 194 28.29 20.04 -0.17
N PHE A 195 27.57 19.16 0.53
CA PHE A 195 27.78 17.71 0.47
C PHE A 195 27.64 17.13 -0.95
N LYS A 196 28.52 16.17 -1.32
CA LYS A 196 28.62 15.66 -2.70
C LYS A 196 27.53 14.67 -3.09
N ARG A 197 26.99 13.92 -2.12
CA ARG A 197 25.98 12.85 -2.28
C ARG A 197 24.57 13.32 -1.88
N LYS A 198 24.25 14.59 -2.16
CA LYS A 198 22.93 15.19 -1.88
C LYS A 198 21.75 14.36 -2.41
N TRP A 199 21.84 13.80 -3.61
CA TRP A 199 20.73 13.01 -4.16
C TRP A 199 20.40 11.79 -3.27
N GLU A 200 21.42 11.11 -2.73
CA GLU A 200 21.24 9.95 -1.84
C GLU A 200 20.65 10.38 -0.49
N LEU A 201 21.21 11.43 0.09
CA LEU A 201 20.70 12.05 1.32
C LEU A 201 19.21 12.39 1.18
N TYR A 202 18.85 13.09 0.11
CA TYR A 202 17.47 13.52 -0.11
C TYR A 202 16.53 12.36 -0.42
N TYR A 203 16.96 11.40 -1.25
CA TYR A 203 16.17 10.23 -1.61
C TYR A 203 15.85 9.37 -0.38
N TYR A 204 16.86 9.01 0.43
CA TYR A 204 16.63 8.16 1.60
C TYR A 204 15.98 8.91 2.77
N GLY A 205 16.19 10.23 2.91
CA GLY A 205 15.40 11.07 3.79
C GLY A 205 13.91 11.03 3.43
N ALA A 206 13.57 11.10 2.14
CA ALA A 206 12.19 10.94 1.68
C ALA A 206 11.61 9.54 1.96
N GLU A 207 12.38 8.46 1.72
CA GLU A 207 11.93 7.09 2.03
C GLU A 207 11.64 6.92 3.54
N CYS A 208 12.39 7.58 4.44
CA CYS A 208 12.07 7.64 5.87
C CYS A 208 10.72 8.33 6.13
N GLU A 209 10.49 9.50 5.55
CA GLU A 209 9.24 10.26 5.74
C GLU A 209 8.02 9.47 5.18
N VAL A 210 8.17 8.77 4.05
CA VAL A 210 7.15 7.83 3.54
C VAL A 210 6.89 6.69 4.51
N ALA A 211 7.92 6.07 5.08
CA ALA A 211 7.77 5.00 6.08
C ALA A 211 7.08 5.50 7.37
N LEU A 212 7.30 6.76 7.74
CA LEU A 212 6.61 7.47 8.82
C LEU A 212 5.21 8.00 8.42
N LYS A 213 4.75 7.76 7.18
CA LYS A 213 3.48 8.22 6.58
C LYS A 213 3.34 9.76 6.49
N LYS A 214 4.44 10.49 6.59
CA LYS A 214 4.57 11.93 6.42
C LYS A 214 4.72 12.29 4.93
N TYR A 215 3.66 12.03 4.16
CA TYR A 215 3.69 12.19 2.71
C TYR A 215 3.99 13.63 2.24
N PRO A 216 3.42 14.71 2.83
CA PRO A 216 3.75 16.08 2.42
C PRO A 216 5.25 16.40 2.52
N GLU A 217 5.88 15.99 3.63
CA GLU A 217 7.30 16.16 3.91
C GLU A 217 8.14 15.35 2.91
N ALA A 218 7.80 14.08 2.69
CA ALA A 218 8.48 13.22 1.73
C ALA A 218 8.54 13.84 0.31
N LEU A 219 7.49 14.53 -0.14
CA LEU A 219 7.46 15.18 -1.46
C LEU A 219 8.47 16.34 -1.57
N VAL A 220 8.70 17.09 -0.49
CA VAL A 220 9.74 18.13 -0.45
C VAL A 220 11.13 17.49 -0.55
N TRP A 221 11.37 16.41 0.21
CA TRP A 221 12.62 15.66 0.15
C TRP A 221 12.86 15.04 -1.24
N TYR A 222 11.85 14.44 -1.89
CA TYR A 222 12.01 13.92 -3.25
C TYR A 222 12.25 15.01 -4.30
N ASP A 223 11.62 16.18 -4.21
CA ASP A 223 11.91 17.31 -5.11
C ASP A 223 13.38 17.76 -4.99
N HIS A 224 13.91 17.84 -3.76
CA HIS A 224 15.33 18.09 -3.52
C HIS A 224 16.23 16.98 -4.11
N ALA A 225 15.78 15.71 -4.08
CA ALA A 225 16.48 14.59 -4.71
C ALA A 225 16.48 14.71 -6.25
N VAL A 226 15.34 15.00 -6.88
CA VAL A 226 15.18 15.20 -8.34
C VAL A 226 16.05 16.35 -8.86
N LYS A 227 16.15 17.44 -8.09
CA LYS A 227 17.02 18.60 -8.37
C LYS A 227 18.50 18.28 -8.17
N SER A 228 18.85 17.44 -7.20
CA SER A 228 20.23 17.06 -6.88
C SER A 228 20.77 15.89 -7.72
N ALA A 229 19.89 15.15 -8.41
CA ALA A 229 20.24 14.03 -9.28
C ALA A 229 21.11 14.47 -10.46
N LYS A 230 22.24 13.77 -10.66
CA LYS A 230 23.21 14.03 -11.73
C LYS A 230 23.04 13.07 -12.91
N LYS A 231 22.52 11.87 -12.65
CA LYS A 231 22.23 10.85 -13.68
C LYS A 231 20.73 10.78 -13.97
N LYS A 232 20.36 10.42 -15.20
CA LYS A 232 18.96 10.15 -15.58
C LYS A 232 18.30 9.11 -14.69
N ARG A 233 18.99 8.00 -14.39
CA ARG A 233 18.51 6.95 -13.47
C ARG A 233 18.20 7.47 -12.05
N GLU A 234 19.08 8.29 -11.48
CA GLU A 234 18.86 8.90 -10.14
C GLU A 234 17.59 9.77 -10.14
N ARG A 235 17.35 10.51 -11.22
CA ARG A 235 16.13 11.31 -11.41
C ARG A 235 14.90 10.43 -11.62
N ALA A 236 14.99 9.36 -12.40
CA ALA A 236 13.90 8.42 -12.62
C ALA A 236 13.49 7.71 -11.32
N ASP A 237 14.45 7.22 -10.52
CA ASP A 237 14.17 6.57 -9.24
C ASP A 237 13.47 7.53 -8.26
N ALA A 238 13.92 8.79 -8.14
CA ALA A 238 13.27 9.79 -7.30
C ALA A 238 11.85 10.17 -7.80
N LEU A 239 11.65 10.35 -9.11
CA LEU A 239 10.34 10.63 -9.70
C LEU A 239 9.37 9.44 -9.51
N ARG A 240 9.84 8.20 -9.72
CA ARG A 240 9.04 6.98 -9.49
C ARG A 240 8.53 6.92 -8.05
N ARG A 241 9.41 7.15 -7.08
CA ARG A 241 9.04 7.17 -5.65
C ARG A 241 8.12 8.32 -5.28
N THR A 242 8.30 9.48 -5.89
CA THR A 242 7.38 10.62 -5.76
C THR A 242 5.97 10.22 -6.24
N GLY A 243 5.87 9.57 -7.40
CA GLY A 243 4.60 9.06 -7.94
C GLY A 243 3.96 7.99 -7.04
N ASP A 244 4.75 7.03 -6.56
CA ASP A 244 4.31 5.99 -5.63
C ASP A 244 3.75 6.59 -4.32
N ALA A 245 4.41 7.62 -3.76
CA ALA A 245 3.96 8.32 -2.56
C ALA A 245 2.68 9.16 -2.80
N LEU A 246 2.57 9.81 -3.96
CA LEU A 246 1.36 10.54 -4.36
C LEU A 246 0.17 9.60 -4.53
N PHE A 247 0.37 8.47 -5.22
CA PHE A 247 -0.66 7.44 -5.41
C PHE A 247 -1.11 6.86 -4.06
N THR A 248 -0.17 6.49 -3.19
CA THR A 248 -0.49 5.97 -1.84
C THR A 248 -1.23 6.98 -0.97
N SER A 249 -0.93 8.28 -1.12
CA SER A 249 -1.65 9.38 -0.45
C SER A 249 -2.94 9.82 -1.17
N LYS A 250 -3.41 9.05 -2.16
CA LYS A 250 -4.63 9.27 -2.97
C LYS A 250 -4.64 10.58 -3.77
N LYS A 251 -3.47 11.15 -4.06
CA LYS A 251 -3.29 12.37 -4.87
C LYS A 251 -3.07 11.99 -6.34
N TYR A 252 -4.07 11.31 -6.91
CA TYR A 252 -3.93 10.62 -8.19
C TYR A 252 -3.65 11.57 -9.37
N GLU A 253 -4.24 12.77 -9.41
CA GLU A 253 -3.96 13.78 -10.45
C GLU A 253 -2.48 14.17 -10.49
N SER A 254 -1.90 14.39 -9.31
CA SER A 254 -0.47 14.69 -9.18
C SER A 254 0.40 13.47 -9.50
N ALA A 255 0.00 12.27 -9.08
CA ALA A 255 0.71 11.03 -9.39
C ALA A 255 0.80 10.79 -10.91
N GLN A 256 -0.29 11.04 -11.64
CA GLN A 256 -0.35 10.88 -13.11
C GLN A 256 0.70 11.76 -13.82
N ILE A 257 0.84 13.01 -13.38
CA ILE A 257 1.82 13.98 -13.92
C ILE A 257 3.24 13.51 -13.63
N VAL A 258 3.51 13.06 -12.39
CA VAL A 258 4.84 12.62 -11.97
C VAL A 258 5.26 11.32 -12.65
N PHE A 259 4.35 10.35 -12.83
CA PHE A 259 4.64 9.14 -13.60
C PHE A 259 4.94 9.47 -15.08
N GLU A 260 4.29 10.46 -15.68
CA GLU A 260 4.62 10.92 -17.03
C GLU A 260 6.02 11.55 -17.10
N GLN A 261 6.43 12.34 -16.11
CA GLN A 261 7.79 12.87 -16.00
C GLN A 261 8.81 11.73 -15.82
N CYS A 262 8.48 10.73 -15.02
CA CYS A 262 9.31 9.54 -14.82
C CYS A 262 9.51 8.75 -16.12
N LEU A 263 8.44 8.56 -16.90
CA LEU A 263 8.49 7.92 -18.23
C LEU A 263 9.34 8.68 -19.26
N LYS A 264 9.60 9.98 -19.06
CA LYS A 264 10.53 10.77 -19.89
C LYS A 264 11.98 10.67 -19.41
N ALA A 265 12.21 10.27 -18.15
CA ALA A 265 13.52 10.12 -17.54
C ALA A 265 14.07 8.67 -17.57
N GLU A 266 13.19 7.66 -17.58
CA GLU A 266 13.55 6.25 -17.60
C GLU A 266 13.92 5.75 -19.00
N GLU A 267 15.07 5.09 -19.10
CA GLU A 267 15.64 4.58 -20.36
C GLU A 267 15.52 3.05 -20.49
N ASP A 268 15.26 2.35 -19.38
CA ASP A 268 15.12 0.90 -19.30
C ASP A 268 13.73 0.43 -19.74
N GLY A 269 13.67 -0.45 -20.74
CA GLY A 269 12.43 -0.90 -21.36
C GLY A 269 11.44 -1.51 -20.36
N GLY A 270 11.86 -2.51 -19.59
CA GLY A 270 11.01 -3.18 -18.60
C GLY A 270 10.44 -2.20 -17.57
N ARG A 271 11.29 -1.32 -17.00
CA ARG A 271 10.84 -0.31 -16.01
C ARG A 271 9.88 0.73 -16.61
N ARG A 272 9.97 1.02 -17.92
CA ARG A 272 9.01 1.90 -18.60
C ARG A 272 7.62 1.29 -18.66
N LEU A 273 7.49 -0.03 -18.84
CA LEU A 273 6.18 -0.70 -18.79
C LEU A 273 5.56 -0.65 -17.39
N ASP A 274 6.35 -0.88 -16.33
CA ASP A 274 5.88 -0.77 -14.94
C ASP A 274 5.33 0.63 -14.64
N LEU A 275 6.02 1.67 -15.11
CA LEU A 275 5.58 3.06 -14.97
C LEU A 275 4.35 3.37 -15.82
N ALA A 276 4.22 2.77 -17.00
CA ALA A 276 3.04 2.91 -17.84
C ALA A 276 1.80 2.26 -17.23
N LEU A 277 1.96 1.08 -16.62
CA LEU A 277 0.94 0.39 -15.85
C LEU A 277 0.49 1.25 -14.65
N LYS A 278 1.42 1.70 -13.80
CA LYS A 278 1.12 2.60 -12.67
C LYS A 278 0.39 3.89 -13.08
N ARG A 279 0.75 4.50 -14.22
CA ARG A 279 0.05 5.68 -14.75
C ARG A 279 -1.37 5.35 -15.22
N GLY A 280 -1.59 4.16 -15.77
CA GLY A 280 -2.92 3.66 -16.14
C GLY A 280 -3.77 3.34 -14.90
N GLU A 281 -3.19 2.67 -13.90
CA GLU A 281 -3.84 2.42 -12.60
C GLU A 281 -4.24 3.73 -11.91
N THR A 282 -3.43 4.78 -12.06
CA THR A 282 -3.78 6.13 -11.59
C THR A 282 -4.99 6.71 -12.32
N LEU A 283 -5.15 6.46 -13.63
CA LEU A 283 -6.33 6.86 -14.39
C LEU A 283 -7.56 6.02 -14.04
N GLU A 284 -7.38 4.74 -13.72
CA GLU A 284 -8.41 3.85 -13.17
C GLU A 284 -8.94 4.36 -11.81
N GLU A 285 -8.06 4.70 -10.86
CA GLU A 285 -8.46 5.27 -9.56
C GLU A 285 -9.20 6.62 -9.70
N LEU A 286 -8.82 7.43 -10.70
CA LEU A 286 -9.55 8.66 -11.10
C LEU A 286 -10.90 8.39 -11.80
N ARG A 287 -11.28 7.11 -12.00
CA ARG A 287 -12.46 6.66 -12.76
C ARG A 287 -12.48 7.13 -14.22
N ARG A 288 -11.32 7.46 -14.77
CA ARG A 288 -11.12 7.91 -16.16
C ARG A 288 -10.87 6.70 -17.08
N TRP A 289 -11.78 5.73 -17.05
CA TRP A 289 -11.64 4.42 -17.71
C TRP A 289 -11.35 4.51 -19.22
N GLY A 290 -11.92 5.52 -19.90
CA GLY A 290 -11.68 5.78 -21.32
C GLY A 290 -10.24 6.23 -21.59
N ASP A 291 -9.71 7.12 -20.76
CA ASP A 291 -8.32 7.60 -20.87
C ASP A 291 -7.33 6.50 -20.47
N ALA A 292 -7.65 5.70 -19.45
CA ALA A 292 -6.87 4.53 -19.05
C ALA A 292 -6.79 3.50 -20.19
N LEU A 293 -7.92 3.18 -20.82
CA LEU A 293 -7.98 2.27 -21.96
C LEU A 293 -7.18 2.77 -23.16
N ALA A 294 -7.34 4.03 -23.55
CA ALA A 294 -6.58 4.64 -24.64
C ALA A 294 -5.08 4.67 -24.35
N TRP A 295 -4.70 4.94 -23.10
CA TRP A 295 -3.31 4.86 -22.64
C TRP A 295 -2.76 3.43 -22.75
N TYR A 296 -3.45 2.42 -22.23
CA TYR A 296 -2.99 1.04 -22.30
C TYR A 296 -2.87 0.51 -23.74
N GLU A 297 -3.85 0.77 -24.61
CA GLU A 297 -3.75 0.37 -26.03
C GLU A 297 -2.52 1.01 -26.71
N SER A 298 -2.14 2.24 -26.37
CA SER A 298 -0.91 2.86 -26.89
C SER A 298 0.40 2.17 -26.45
N TRP A 299 0.37 1.44 -25.33
CA TRP A 299 1.52 0.66 -24.81
C TRP A 299 1.51 -0.82 -25.21
N LYS A 300 0.45 -1.29 -25.88
CA LYS A 300 0.29 -2.68 -26.29
C LYS A 300 1.42 -3.22 -27.19
N PRO A 301 1.92 -2.49 -28.20
CA PRO A 301 3.08 -2.96 -28.99
C PRO A 301 4.33 -3.14 -28.11
N PHE A 302 4.52 -2.26 -27.12
CA PHE A 302 5.64 -2.31 -26.20
C PHE A 302 5.54 -3.51 -25.25
N ALA A 303 4.36 -3.74 -24.66
CA ALA A 303 4.14 -4.88 -23.77
C ALA A 303 4.25 -6.24 -24.48
N VAL A 304 3.86 -6.33 -25.77
CA VAL A 304 4.09 -7.54 -26.57
C VAL A 304 5.58 -7.81 -26.77
N ASN A 305 6.38 -6.79 -27.09
CA ASN A 305 7.83 -6.93 -27.25
C ASN A 305 8.55 -7.35 -25.95
N GLU A 306 8.08 -6.87 -24.79
CA GLU A 306 8.58 -7.25 -23.45
C GLU A 306 7.99 -8.59 -22.94
N ASN A 307 7.24 -9.34 -23.76
CA ASN A 307 6.53 -10.57 -23.39
C ASN A 307 5.58 -10.42 -22.17
N ARG A 308 5.03 -9.22 -21.97
CA ARG A 308 4.10 -8.82 -20.89
C ARG A 308 2.74 -8.36 -21.41
N GLY A 309 2.42 -8.66 -22.67
CA GLY A 309 1.12 -8.35 -23.29
C GLY A 309 -0.08 -8.93 -22.52
N GLY A 310 0.12 -10.06 -21.83
CA GLY A 310 -0.88 -10.67 -20.94
C GLY A 310 -1.30 -9.76 -19.78
N GLU A 311 -0.33 -9.25 -19.03
CA GLU A 311 -0.52 -8.36 -17.87
C GLU A 311 -1.25 -7.07 -18.26
N LEU A 312 -0.82 -6.44 -19.35
CA LEU A 312 -1.49 -5.26 -19.90
C LEU A 312 -2.91 -5.58 -20.40
N GLY A 313 -3.10 -6.75 -21.01
CA GLY A 313 -4.41 -7.22 -21.48
C GLY A 313 -5.45 -7.30 -20.36
N LEU A 314 -5.06 -7.75 -19.17
CA LEU A 314 -5.95 -7.78 -17.99
C LEU A 314 -6.53 -6.41 -17.65
N ARG A 315 -5.70 -5.36 -17.72
CA ARG A 315 -6.07 -3.95 -17.47
C ARG A 315 -6.93 -3.39 -18.59
N VAL A 316 -6.57 -3.64 -19.85
CA VAL A 316 -7.33 -3.24 -21.05
C VAL A 316 -8.78 -3.75 -20.99
N TYR A 317 -8.96 -5.06 -20.81
CA TYR A 317 -10.29 -5.66 -20.78
C TYR A 317 -11.07 -5.27 -19.50
N GLY A 318 -10.37 -4.96 -18.41
CA GLY A 318 -10.98 -4.43 -17.19
C GLY A 318 -11.59 -3.05 -17.42
N CYS A 319 -10.85 -2.15 -18.08
CA CYS A 319 -11.35 -0.84 -18.48
C CYS A 319 -12.52 -0.96 -19.48
N MET A 320 -12.46 -1.90 -20.44
CA MET A 320 -13.59 -2.16 -21.35
C MET A 320 -14.86 -2.57 -20.59
N ALA A 321 -14.77 -3.50 -19.65
CA ALA A 321 -15.91 -3.92 -18.84
C ALA A 321 -16.49 -2.78 -17.98
N LEU A 322 -15.64 -1.92 -17.40
CA LEU A 322 -16.06 -0.75 -16.64
C LEU A 322 -16.71 0.34 -17.51
N LEU A 323 -16.38 0.39 -18.80
CA LEU A 323 -17.04 1.22 -19.81
C LEU A 323 -18.34 0.61 -20.36
N GLY A 324 -18.78 -0.55 -19.83
CA GLY A 324 -19.97 -1.26 -20.32
C GLY A 324 -19.76 -2.03 -21.63
N ARG A 325 -18.52 -2.13 -22.13
CA ARG A 325 -18.15 -2.92 -23.32
C ARG A 325 -17.94 -4.39 -22.95
N VAL A 326 -18.96 -4.97 -22.29
CA VAL A 326 -18.88 -6.26 -21.59
C VAL A 326 -18.50 -7.41 -22.52
N ASN A 327 -19.12 -7.48 -23.70
CA ASN A 327 -18.87 -8.55 -24.67
C ASN A 327 -17.43 -8.53 -25.19
N GLU A 328 -16.90 -7.34 -25.50
CA GLU A 328 -15.51 -7.18 -25.95
C GLU A 328 -14.51 -7.55 -24.84
N ALA A 329 -14.83 -7.24 -23.58
CA ALA A 329 -14.04 -7.67 -22.43
C ALA A 329 -14.07 -9.20 -22.25
N LEU A 330 -15.24 -9.84 -22.40
CA LEU A 330 -15.37 -11.31 -22.33
C LEU A 330 -14.55 -11.99 -23.44
N ASP A 331 -14.64 -11.54 -24.68
CA ASP A 331 -13.86 -12.09 -25.78
C ASP A 331 -12.36 -11.84 -25.61
N GLY A 332 -11.99 -10.65 -25.12
CA GLY A 332 -10.63 -10.32 -24.72
C GLY A 332 -10.05 -11.28 -23.68
N TYR A 333 -10.75 -11.50 -22.56
CA TYR A 333 -10.31 -12.42 -21.52
C TYR A 333 -10.25 -13.87 -22.00
N ARG A 334 -11.22 -14.35 -22.81
CA ARG A 334 -11.17 -15.69 -23.41
C ARG A 334 -9.92 -15.88 -24.26
N ASN A 335 -9.60 -14.90 -25.11
CA ASN A 335 -8.37 -14.91 -25.92
C ASN A 335 -7.11 -14.92 -25.04
N LEU A 336 -7.12 -14.17 -23.93
CA LEU A 336 -6.00 -14.13 -22.99
C LEU A 336 -5.74 -15.48 -22.31
N VAL A 337 -6.81 -16.18 -21.89
CA VAL A 337 -6.74 -17.54 -21.33
C VAL A 337 -6.21 -18.52 -22.37
N ALA A 338 -6.72 -18.47 -23.61
CA ALA A 338 -6.31 -19.37 -24.69
C ALA A 338 -4.84 -19.18 -25.12
N GLN A 339 -4.32 -17.94 -25.05
CA GLN A 339 -2.95 -17.61 -25.43
C GLN A 339 -1.92 -17.90 -24.33
N ASN A 340 -2.33 -17.92 -23.04
CA ASN A 340 -1.41 -18.01 -21.90
C ASN A 340 -1.81 -19.14 -20.91
N PRO A 341 -2.11 -20.37 -21.36
CA PRO A 341 -2.63 -21.43 -20.49
C PRO A 341 -1.68 -21.74 -19.32
N HIS A 342 -2.27 -22.08 -18.16
CA HIS A 342 -1.57 -22.38 -16.90
C HIS A 342 -0.65 -21.26 -16.37
N THR A 343 -0.93 -19.99 -16.70
CA THR A 343 -0.22 -18.82 -16.16
C THR A 343 -1.09 -18.04 -15.16
N PRO A 344 -0.47 -17.26 -14.24
CA PRO A 344 -1.22 -16.32 -13.37
C PRO A 344 -2.16 -15.39 -14.14
N VAL A 345 -1.75 -14.96 -15.34
CA VAL A 345 -2.56 -14.11 -16.23
C VAL A 345 -3.84 -14.83 -16.68
N ALA A 346 -3.74 -16.10 -17.09
CA ALA A 346 -4.91 -16.88 -17.46
C ALA A 346 -5.81 -17.15 -16.25
N TYR A 347 -5.26 -17.42 -15.07
CA TYR A 347 -6.07 -17.62 -13.86
C TYR A 347 -6.86 -16.36 -13.48
N GLU A 348 -6.24 -15.18 -13.55
CA GLU A 348 -6.91 -13.91 -13.32
C GLU A 348 -7.98 -13.63 -14.40
N ALA A 349 -7.66 -13.84 -15.67
CA ALA A 349 -8.62 -13.65 -16.77
C ALA A 349 -9.83 -14.59 -16.66
N GLN A 350 -9.59 -15.86 -16.32
CA GLN A 350 -10.61 -16.87 -16.12
C GLN A 350 -11.51 -16.55 -14.91
N PHE A 351 -10.93 -15.99 -13.84
CA PHE A 351 -11.70 -15.47 -12.71
C PHE A 351 -12.54 -14.24 -13.10
N ARG A 352 -11.96 -13.29 -13.83
CA ARG A 352 -12.64 -12.08 -14.31
C ARG A 352 -13.79 -12.41 -15.26
N LEU A 353 -13.67 -13.43 -16.11
CA LEU A 353 -14.79 -13.97 -16.92
C LEU A 353 -15.98 -14.36 -16.04
N GLY A 354 -15.76 -15.19 -15.02
CA GLY A 354 -16.81 -15.59 -14.08
C GLY A 354 -17.42 -14.39 -13.36
N TYR A 355 -16.59 -13.42 -12.96
CA TYR A 355 -17.05 -12.21 -12.29
C TYR A 355 -17.90 -11.30 -13.19
N LEU A 356 -17.59 -11.16 -14.47
CA LEU A 356 -18.42 -10.38 -15.41
C LEU A 356 -19.78 -11.06 -15.65
N TYR A 357 -19.80 -12.39 -15.77
CA TYR A 357 -21.05 -13.14 -15.83
C TYR A 357 -21.90 -12.99 -14.57
N GLU A 358 -21.28 -13.04 -13.38
CA GLU A 358 -21.96 -12.90 -12.09
C GLU A 358 -22.51 -11.48 -11.89
N SER A 359 -21.67 -10.46 -12.08
CA SER A 359 -21.94 -9.08 -11.65
C SER A 359 -22.62 -8.20 -12.69
N GLN A 360 -22.27 -8.33 -13.98
CA GLN A 360 -22.78 -7.47 -15.05
C GLN A 360 -23.88 -8.12 -15.88
N LEU A 361 -23.84 -9.45 -16.07
CA LEU A 361 -24.84 -10.19 -16.85
C LEU A 361 -25.88 -10.92 -15.99
N GLY A 362 -25.61 -11.17 -14.71
CA GLY A 362 -26.48 -11.95 -13.82
C GLY A 362 -26.63 -13.43 -14.22
N ASP A 363 -25.79 -13.92 -15.13
CA ASP A 363 -25.78 -15.31 -15.60
C ASP A 363 -24.94 -16.18 -14.66
N PHE A 364 -25.58 -16.58 -13.55
CA PHE A 364 -24.97 -17.42 -12.53
C PHE A 364 -24.61 -18.83 -13.03
N GLU A 365 -25.22 -19.33 -14.12
CA GLU A 365 -24.87 -20.63 -14.71
C GLU A 365 -23.57 -20.54 -15.51
N SER A 366 -23.38 -19.48 -16.31
CA SER A 366 -22.09 -19.21 -16.96
C SER A 366 -21.01 -18.86 -15.95
N ALA A 367 -21.30 -17.99 -14.97
CA ALA A 367 -20.34 -17.63 -13.92
C ALA A 367 -19.84 -18.87 -13.16
N GLY A 368 -20.75 -19.77 -12.77
CA GLY A 368 -20.40 -21.04 -12.13
C GLY A 368 -19.46 -21.89 -12.98
N ARG A 369 -19.74 -22.05 -14.29
CA ARG A 369 -18.87 -22.78 -15.23
C ARG A 369 -17.48 -22.16 -15.36
N GLU A 370 -17.39 -20.83 -15.45
CA GLU A 370 -16.10 -20.13 -15.58
C GLU A 370 -15.28 -20.19 -14.29
N TYR A 371 -15.91 -20.16 -13.10
CA TYR A 371 -15.24 -20.40 -11.83
C TYR A 371 -14.81 -21.86 -11.63
N ASP A 372 -15.62 -22.82 -12.09
CA ASP A 372 -15.34 -24.24 -11.93
C ASP A 372 -14.09 -24.68 -12.69
N LYS A 373 -13.74 -24.02 -13.82
CA LYS A 373 -12.50 -24.27 -14.56
C LYS A 373 -11.24 -24.07 -13.69
N LEU A 374 -11.28 -23.16 -12.71
CA LEU A 374 -10.14 -22.90 -11.81
C LEU A 374 -9.95 -24.00 -10.75
N LYS A 375 -10.91 -24.92 -10.55
CA LYS A 375 -10.79 -26.01 -9.57
C LYS A 375 -9.71 -27.05 -9.90
N ALA A 376 -9.35 -27.19 -11.18
CA ALA A 376 -8.38 -28.18 -11.64
C ALA A 376 -6.92 -27.68 -11.64
N GLU A 377 -6.72 -26.39 -11.39
CA GLU A 377 -5.40 -25.72 -11.44
C GLU A 377 -4.63 -25.90 -10.10
N PRO A 378 -3.30 -25.72 -10.09
CA PRO A 378 -2.49 -25.90 -8.87
C PRO A 378 -2.95 -25.01 -7.70
N ALA A 379 -2.98 -25.63 -6.51
CA ALA A 379 -3.60 -25.17 -5.26
C ALA A 379 -3.06 -23.85 -4.63
N SER A 380 -2.31 -23.04 -5.38
CA SER A 380 -1.53 -21.89 -4.91
C SER A 380 -1.96 -20.53 -5.47
N SER A 381 -3.00 -20.47 -6.32
CA SER A 381 -3.52 -19.20 -6.85
C SER A 381 -4.58 -18.59 -5.93
N GLU A 382 -4.44 -17.31 -5.59
CA GLU A 382 -5.44 -16.51 -4.86
C GLU A 382 -6.83 -16.58 -5.54
N PHE A 383 -6.84 -16.52 -6.88
CA PHE A 383 -8.07 -16.58 -7.68
C PHE A 383 -8.81 -17.91 -7.57
N GLN A 384 -8.12 -19.02 -7.26
CA GLN A 384 -8.77 -20.32 -7.11
C GLN A 384 -9.59 -20.41 -5.82
N VAL A 385 -9.07 -19.88 -4.72
CA VAL A 385 -9.79 -19.83 -3.43
C VAL A 385 -11.05 -18.99 -3.57
N GLU A 386 -10.94 -17.83 -4.21
CA GLU A 386 -12.07 -16.93 -4.45
C GLU A 386 -13.08 -17.51 -5.45
N ALA A 387 -12.62 -18.12 -6.55
CA ALA A 387 -13.48 -18.82 -7.51
C ALA A 387 -14.26 -19.96 -6.86
N ALA A 388 -13.61 -20.76 -6.01
CA ALA A 388 -14.26 -21.86 -5.29
C ALA A 388 -15.35 -21.34 -4.33
N ARG A 389 -15.08 -20.25 -3.60
CA ARG A 389 -16.06 -19.57 -2.73
C ARG A 389 -17.27 -19.06 -3.50
N ARG A 390 -17.03 -18.40 -4.65
CA ARG A 390 -18.10 -17.88 -5.52
C ARG A 390 -18.90 -18.99 -6.17
N SER A 391 -18.25 -19.98 -6.78
CA SER A 391 -18.89 -21.19 -7.33
C SER A 391 -19.79 -21.88 -6.29
N GLY A 392 -19.32 -22.09 -5.06
CA GLY A 392 -20.14 -22.66 -3.97
C GLY A 392 -21.36 -21.79 -3.62
N SER A 393 -21.20 -20.47 -3.65
CA SER A 393 -22.32 -19.52 -3.45
C SER A 393 -23.35 -19.64 -4.58
N LEU A 394 -22.92 -19.68 -5.84
CA LEU A 394 -23.82 -19.83 -7.00
C LEU A 394 -24.54 -21.20 -7.01
N ALA A 395 -23.86 -22.28 -6.62
CA ALA A 395 -24.49 -23.58 -6.41
C ALA A 395 -25.56 -23.54 -5.30
N THR A 396 -25.30 -22.79 -4.23
CA THR A 396 -26.26 -22.58 -3.13
C THR A 396 -27.49 -21.76 -3.60
N ILE A 397 -27.31 -20.72 -4.43
CA ILE A 397 -28.43 -20.01 -5.10
C ILE A 397 -29.31 -21.01 -5.85
N LYS A 398 -28.71 -21.89 -6.66
CA LYS A 398 -29.42 -22.89 -7.47
C LYS A 398 -30.24 -23.84 -6.61
N GLN A 399 -29.67 -24.35 -5.51
CA GLN A 399 -30.37 -25.20 -4.55
C GLN A 399 -31.55 -24.47 -3.88
N TYR A 400 -31.38 -23.21 -3.47
CA TYR A 400 -32.48 -22.44 -2.88
C TYR A 400 -33.57 -22.14 -3.91
N ARG A 401 -33.23 -21.77 -5.15
CA ARG A 401 -34.19 -21.57 -6.24
C ARG A 401 -35.00 -22.83 -6.58
N GLN A 402 -34.40 -24.01 -6.50
CA GLN A 402 -35.12 -25.29 -6.59
C GLN A 402 -36.05 -25.50 -5.38
N THR A 403 -35.56 -25.22 -4.17
CA THR A 403 -36.35 -25.36 -2.93
C THR A 403 -37.55 -24.40 -2.89
N LEU A 404 -37.49 -23.25 -3.56
CA LEU A 404 -38.61 -22.34 -3.74
C LEU A 404 -39.79 -22.94 -4.54
N GLN A 405 -39.58 -24.02 -5.27
CA GLN A 405 -40.61 -24.77 -6.00
C GLN A 405 -41.21 -25.94 -5.21
N SER A 406 -40.80 -26.14 -3.94
CA SER A 406 -41.32 -27.22 -3.09
C SER A 406 -42.71 -26.90 -2.51
N ASP A 407 -43.53 -27.94 -2.29
CA ASP A 407 -44.89 -27.77 -1.77
C ASP A 407 -44.93 -27.14 -0.36
N SER A 408 -43.89 -27.38 0.45
CA SER A 408 -43.80 -26.90 1.82
C SER A 408 -43.57 -25.39 1.89
N THR A 409 -44.61 -24.64 2.27
CA THR A 409 -44.54 -23.20 2.54
C THR A 409 -43.44 -22.81 3.54
N GLN A 410 -43.13 -23.67 4.51
CA GLN A 410 -42.04 -23.42 5.47
C GLN A 410 -40.66 -23.63 4.85
N ALA A 411 -40.50 -24.62 3.96
CA ALA A 411 -39.26 -24.81 3.19
C ALA A 411 -39.03 -23.64 2.22
N ARG A 412 -40.07 -23.21 1.50
CA ARG A 412 -40.03 -22.04 0.62
C ARG A 412 -39.68 -20.75 1.36
N ALA A 413 -40.33 -20.47 2.49
CA ALA A 413 -40.03 -19.30 3.32
C ALA A 413 -38.58 -19.29 3.84
N ARG A 414 -38.06 -20.46 4.26
CA ARG A 414 -36.66 -20.63 4.68
C ARG A 414 -35.69 -20.39 3.52
N ALA A 415 -35.97 -20.97 2.34
CA ALA A 415 -35.12 -20.83 1.16
C ALA A 415 -35.09 -19.38 0.64
N ALA A 416 -36.23 -18.69 0.62
CA ALA A 416 -36.33 -17.28 0.25
C ALA A 416 -35.49 -16.39 1.18
N PHE A 417 -35.56 -16.62 2.49
CA PHE A 417 -34.77 -15.90 3.47
C PHE A 417 -33.27 -16.16 3.33
N LEU A 418 -32.85 -17.43 3.25
CA LEU A 418 -31.43 -17.78 3.11
C LEU A 418 -30.84 -17.32 1.76
N LEU A 419 -31.66 -17.21 0.71
CA LEU A 419 -31.25 -16.62 -0.56
C LEU A 419 -30.97 -15.11 -0.42
N ALA A 420 -31.79 -14.38 0.35
CA ALA A 420 -31.56 -12.97 0.64
C ALA A 420 -30.28 -12.74 1.47
N GLU A 421 -30.05 -13.56 2.50
CA GLU A 421 -28.82 -13.57 3.31
C GLU A 421 -27.58 -13.83 2.45
N LEU A 422 -27.67 -14.77 1.49
CA LEU A 422 -26.59 -15.10 0.56
C LEU A 422 -26.27 -13.92 -0.39
N TYR A 423 -27.30 -13.23 -0.89
CA TYR A 423 -27.12 -12.01 -1.70
C TYR A 423 -26.43 -10.89 -0.92
N TYR A 424 -26.76 -10.71 0.36
CA TYR A 424 -26.16 -9.68 1.20
C TYR A 424 -24.72 -10.02 1.61
N PHE A 425 -24.50 -11.17 2.25
CA PHE A 425 -23.23 -11.47 2.91
C PHE A 425 -22.13 -12.05 2.01
N GLN A 426 -22.49 -12.85 1.00
CA GLN A 426 -21.50 -13.53 0.14
C GLN A 426 -21.35 -12.85 -1.23
N ILE A 427 -22.47 -12.51 -1.87
CA ILE A 427 -22.48 -11.92 -3.22
C ILE A 427 -22.32 -10.39 -3.16
N GLN A 428 -22.63 -9.77 -2.02
CA GLN A 428 -22.55 -8.31 -1.77
C GLN A 428 -23.43 -7.48 -2.72
N ASN A 429 -24.54 -8.06 -3.18
CA ASN A 429 -25.55 -7.39 -4.00
C ASN A 429 -26.72 -6.92 -3.12
N ILE A 430 -26.58 -5.72 -2.58
CA ILE A 430 -27.52 -5.12 -1.61
C ILE A 430 -28.93 -4.99 -2.20
N ASP A 431 -29.06 -4.55 -3.45
CA ASP A 431 -30.36 -4.35 -4.11
C ASP A 431 -31.11 -5.68 -4.27
N SER A 432 -30.42 -6.73 -4.73
CA SER A 432 -31.00 -8.07 -4.82
C SER A 432 -31.39 -8.59 -3.44
N ALA A 433 -30.56 -8.39 -2.41
CA ALA A 433 -30.89 -8.80 -1.05
C ALA A 433 -32.15 -8.10 -0.52
N LEU A 434 -32.25 -6.77 -0.65
CA LEU A 434 -33.43 -5.98 -0.25
C LEU A 434 -34.71 -6.47 -0.95
N ILE A 435 -34.64 -6.76 -2.26
CA ILE A 435 -35.75 -7.31 -3.04
C ILE A 435 -36.15 -8.71 -2.51
N GLN A 436 -35.19 -9.61 -2.27
CA GLN A 436 -35.49 -10.95 -1.78
C GLN A 436 -36.07 -10.92 -0.34
N TYR A 437 -35.52 -10.11 0.57
CA TYR A 437 -36.11 -9.93 1.90
C TYR A 437 -37.54 -9.37 1.83
N ALA A 438 -37.80 -8.40 0.95
CA ALA A 438 -39.15 -7.85 0.77
C ALA A 438 -40.13 -8.91 0.22
N ALA A 439 -39.66 -9.80 -0.66
CA ALA A 439 -40.44 -10.94 -1.12
C ALA A 439 -40.77 -11.92 0.03
N VAL A 440 -39.86 -12.18 0.98
CA VAL A 440 -40.14 -13.01 2.16
C VAL A 440 -41.31 -12.44 2.99
N GLU A 441 -41.33 -11.13 3.22
CA GLU A 441 -42.43 -10.47 3.94
C GLU A 441 -43.75 -10.53 3.18
N ARG A 442 -43.73 -10.35 1.85
CA ARG A 442 -44.91 -10.33 0.98
C ARG A 442 -45.53 -11.71 0.81
N ASP A 443 -44.70 -12.70 0.51
CA ASP A 443 -45.13 -14.03 0.07
C ASP A 443 -45.28 -15.01 1.25
N PHE A 444 -44.56 -14.78 2.35
CA PHE A 444 -44.60 -15.61 3.55
C PHE A 444 -44.86 -14.82 4.85
N PRO A 445 -45.87 -13.93 4.92
CA PRO A 445 -46.07 -12.98 6.03
C PRO A 445 -46.31 -13.62 7.40
N LYS A 446 -46.82 -14.86 7.42
CA LYS A 446 -47.04 -15.66 8.64
C LYS A 446 -45.83 -16.51 9.07
N SER A 447 -44.75 -16.53 8.29
CA SER A 447 -43.57 -17.33 8.62
C SER A 447 -42.71 -16.68 9.70
N SER A 448 -41.94 -17.49 10.43
CA SER A 448 -40.94 -17.00 11.38
C SER A 448 -39.73 -16.31 10.71
N TYR A 449 -39.72 -16.22 9.37
CA TYR A 449 -38.69 -15.53 8.58
C TYR A 449 -39.12 -14.12 8.14
N ALA A 450 -40.42 -13.82 8.03
CA ALA A 450 -40.91 -12.48 7.72
C ALA A 450 -40.39 -11.37 8.68
N PRO A 451 -40.48 -11.50 10.03
CA PRO A 451 -39.91 -10.50 10.94
C PRO A 451 -38.37 -10.42 10.87
N LYS A 452 -37.69 -11.51 10.47
CA LYS A 452 -36.23 -11.52 10.27
C LYS A 452 -35.84 -10.73 9.02
N ALA A 453 -36.54 -10.97 7.92
CA ALA A 453 -36.34 -10.28 6.65
C ALA A 453 -36.59 -8.78 6.78
N ALA A 454 -37.67 -8.40 7.48
CA ALA A 454 -37.98 -7.00 7.78
C ALA A 454 -36.85 -6.32 8.58
N PHE A 455 -36.34 -7.00 9.62
CA PHE A 455 -35.23 -6.49 10.43
C PHE A 455 -33.90 -6.42 9.65
N ALA A 456 -33.61 -7.39 8.78
CA ALA A 456 -32.44 -7.35 7.90
C ALA A 456 -32.50 -6.17 6.93
N ARG A 457 -33.67 -5.86 6.36
CA ARG A 457 -33.87 -4.65 5.54
C ARG A 457 -33.65 -3.37 6.34
N LEU A 458 -34.20 -3.29 7.57
CA LEU A 458 -33.96 -2.15 8.46
C LEU A 458 -32.45 -1.96 8.70
N TRP A 459 -31.73 -3.04 9.02
CA TRP A 459 -30.28 -3.02 9.23
C TRP A 459 -29.52 -2.46 8.03
N ILE A 460 -29.87 -2.89 6.81
CA ILE A 460 -29.26 -2.43 5.56
C ILE A 460 -29.51 -0.93 5.36
N HIS A 461 -30.76 -0.48 5.50
CA HIS A 461 -31.07 0.94 5.35
C HIS A 461 -30.37 1.82 6.40
N THR A 462 -30.15 1.33 7.64
CA THR A 462 -29.42 2.09 8.67
C THR A 462 -27.89 2.07 8.47
N HIS A 463 -27.29 0.91 8.20
CA HIS A 463 -25.82 0.75 8.26
C HIS A 463 -25.12 0.86 6.90
N ASP A 464 -25.75 0.37 5.82
CA ASP A 464 -25.12 0.36 4.50
C ASP A 464 -25.52 1.57 3.65
N GLN A 465 -26.78 2.02 3.75
CA GLN A 465 -27.31 3.11 2.92
C GLN A 465 -27.47 4.46 3.64
N GLY A 466 -27.64 4.45 4.96
CA GLY A 466 -27.94 5.67 5.74
C GLY A 466 -29.33 6.28 5.48
N ASP A 467 -30.24 5.55 4.83
CA ASP A 467 -31.57 6.03 4.46
C ASP A 467 -32.47 6.13 5.70
N THR A 468 -32.50 7.34 6.26
CA THR A 468 -33.28 7.67 7.46
C THR A 468 -34.80 7.54 7.23
N LEU A 469 -35.30 7.73 6.01
CA LEU A 469 -36.73 7.66 5.71
C LEU A 469 -37.18 6.19 5.62
N SER A 470 -36.45 5.37 4.87
CA SER A 470 -36.72 3.92 4.80
C SER A 470 -36.51 3.25 6.15
N ALA A 471 -35.49 3.63 6.92
CA ALA A 471 -35.26 3.12 8.27
C ALA A 471 -36.40 3.47 9.24
N ALA A 472 -36.90 4.72 9.21
CA ALA A 472 -38.05 5.14 10.02
C ALA A 472 -39.30 4.31 9.66
N ALA A 473 -39.65 4.27 8.36
CA ALA A 473 -40.83 3.56 7.87
C ALA A 473 -40.78 2.05 8.14
N LEU A 474 -39.60 1.42 8.04
CA LEU A 474 -39.40 0.02 8.39
C LEU A 474 -39.51 -0.21 9.90
N THR A 475 -38.97 0.68 10.74
CA THR A 475 -39.12 0.60 12.20
C THR A 475 -40.60 0.61 12.58
N ASP A 476 -41.37 1.57 12.08
CA ASP A 476 -42.82 1.68 12.34
C ASP A 476 -43.59 0.47 11.79
N SER A 477 -43.15 -0.06 10.65
CA SER A 477 -43.72 -1.26 10.03
C SER A 477 -43.47 -2.51 10.87
N ILE A 478 -42.25 -2.71 11.36
CA ILE A 478 -41.84 -3.88 12.16
C ILE A 478 -42.52 -3.84 13.53
N ALA A 479 -42.48 -2.68 14.21
CA ALA A 479 -43.15 -2.49 15.50
C ALA A 479 -44.64 -2.84 15.41
N ARG A 480 -45.35 -2.40 14.36
CA ARG A 480 -46.78 -2.71 14.17
C ARG A 480 -47.06 -4.15 13.75
N ARG A 481 -46.42 -4.65 12.68
CA ARG A 481 -46.75 -5.97 12.10
C ARG A 481 -46.26 -7.13 12.96
N TYR A 482 -45.14 -6.95 13.66
CA TYR A 482 -44.44 -8.02 14.38
C TYR A 482 -44.35 -7.77 15.90
N ARG A 483 -45.27 -6.96 16.45
CA ARG A 483 -45.35 -6.59 17.90
C ARG A 483 -45.26 -7.74 18.90
N LYS A 484 -45.67 -8.95 18.54
CA LYS A 484 -45.57 -10.13 19.44
C LYS A 484 -44.23 -10.87 19.32
N THR A 485 -43.20 -10.24 18.74
CA THR A 485 -41.87 -10.82 18.51
C THR A 485 -40.78 -9.87 18.99
N ARG A 486 -39.63 -10.42 19.41
CA ARG A 486 -38.42 -9.66 19.79
C ARG A 486 -37.91 -8.68 18.72
N TYR A 487 -38.33 -8.85 17.45
CA TYR A 487 -37.88 -8.00 16.35
C TYR A 487 -38.53 -6.61 16.39
N ALA A 488 -39.71 -6.46 17.01
CA ALA A 488 -40.31 -5.16 17.27
C ALA A 488 -39.50 -4.35 18.29
N GLU A 489 -39.20 -4.96 19.45
CA GLU A 489 -38.30 -4.41 20.48
C GLU A 489 -36.92 -4.05 19.88
N SER A 490 -36.34 -4.97 19.10
CA SER A 490 -35.02 -4.79 18.47
C SER A 490 -34.99 -3.66 17.44
N ALA A 491 -36.06 -3.47 16.65
CA ALA A 491 -36.15 -2.40 15.66
C ALA A 491 -36.22 -1.02 16.32
N LEU A 492 -37.03 -0.87 17.37
CA LEU A 492 -37.12 0.37 18.14
C LEU A 492 -35.79 0.69 18.84
N TYR A 493 -35.11 -0.32 19.41
CA TYR A 493 -33.78 -0.15 20.01
C TYR A 493 -32.72 0.27 18.99
N LEU A 494 -32.68 -0.38 17.81
CA LEU A 494 -31.79 -0.01 16.72
C LEU A 494 -32.05 1.43 16.27
N TRP A 495 -33.32 1.81 16.06
CA TRP A 495 -33.69 3.18 15.70
C TRP A 495 -33.22 4.21 16.73
N LYS A 496 -33.46 3.97 18.02
CA LYS A 496 -33.00 4.87 19.11
C LYS A 496 -31.49 5.08 19.04
N ARG A 497 -30.73 3.97 18.97
CA ARG A 497 -29.26 4.00 19.01
C ARG A 497 -28.64 4.60 17.75
N TRP A 498 -29.22 4.34 16.58
CA TRP A 498 -28.67 4.76 15.30
C TRP A 498 -29.07 6.20 14.94
N SER A 499 -30.34 6.57 15.10
CA SER A 499 -30.83 7.88 14.66
C SER A 499 -30.44 9.04 15.60
N GLY A 500 -30.20 8.74 16.89
CA GLY A 500 -29.97 9.75 17.93
C GLY A 500 -31.16 10.66 18.22
N LYS A 501 -32.34 10.41 17.60
CA LYS A 501 -33.53 11.26 17.73
C LYS A 501 -34.37 10.87 18.93
N THR A 502 -34.93 11.85 19.62
CA THR A 502 -36.03 11.65 20.57
C THR A 502 -37.36 11.83 19.85
N ASP A 503 -37.98 10.72 19.44
CA ASP A 503 -39.28 10.70 18.76
C ASP A 503 -40.23 9.64 19.36
N GLU A 504 -41.41 9.48 18.79
CA GLU A 504 -42.46 8.56 19.27
C GLU A 504 -41.98 7.09 19.37
N ARG A 505 -41.05 6.66 18.50
CA ARG A 505 -40.45 5.31 18.56
C ARG A 505 -39.54 5.17 19.79
N VAL A 506 -38.79 6.21 20.11
CA VAL A 506 -37.93 6.25 21.30
C VAL A 506 -38.75 6.35 22.58
N ALA A 507 -39.80 7.16 22.60
CA ALA A 507 -40.73 7.24 23.72
C ALA A 507 -41.45 5.90 23.97
N LEU A 508 -41.88 5.20 22.91
CA LEU A 508 -42.44 3.86 22.99
C LEU A 508 -41.44 2.86 23.60
N LEU A 509 -40.19 2.84 23.13
CA LEU A 509 -39.15 1.98 23.67
C LEU A 509 -38.86 2.29 25.15
N ASP A 510 -38.76 3.56 25.53
CA ASP A 510 -38.43 3.94 26.90
C ASP A 510 -39.58 3.62 27.87
N SER A 511 -40.83 3.75 27.42
CA SER A 511 -42.01 3.27 28.16
C SER A 511 -41.98 1.75 28.39
N MET A 512 -41.49 0.97 27.41
CA MET A 512 -41.29 -0.47 27.54
C MET A 512 -40.13 -0.80 28.50
N LEU A 513 -38.99 -0.11 28.38
CA LEU A 513 -37.79 -0.37 29.20
C LEU A 513 -37.98 0.02 30.68
N ALA A 514 -38.85 0.99 30.99
CA ALA A 514 -39.20 1.35 32.36
C ALA A 514 -39.93 0.23 33.14
N HIS A 515 -40.41 -0.81 32.45
CA HIS A 515 -41.12 -1.95 33.02
C HIS A 515 -40.42 -3.25 32.59
N PRO A 516 -39.37 -3.71 33.31
CA PRO A 516 -38.37 -4.66 32.79
C PRO A 516 -38.85 -6.11 32.57
N ASP A 517 -40.14 -6.40 32.75
CA ASP A 517 -40.69 -7.73 32.54
C ASP A 517 -41.03 -7.95 31.05
N THR A 518 -40.23 -8.78 30.39
CA THR A 518 -40.21 -8.92 28.92
C THR A 518 -41.47 -9.52 28.29
N SER A 519 -42.33 -10.15 29.09
CA SER A 519 -43.70 -10.54 28.72
C SER A 519 -44.60 -9.31 28.55
N LEU A 520 -44.59 -8.43 29.57
CA LEU A 520 -45.40 -7.22 29.67
C LEU A 520 -45.05 -6.20 28.58
N ALA A 521 -43.78 -6.12 28.15
CA ALA A 521 -43.35 -5.22 27.08
C ALA A 521 -44.12 -5.44 25.76
N ARG A 522 -44.52 -6.68 25.46
CA ARG A 522 -45.30 -7.01 24.24
C ARG A 522 -46.78 -6.67 24.38
N GLU A 523 -47.32 -6.81 25.58
CA GLU A 523 -48.70 -6.42 25.92
C GLU A 523 -48.85 -4.89 25.92
N ARG A 524 -47.89 -4.17 26.52
CA ARG A 524 -47.81 -2.70 26.45
C ARG A 524 -47.65 -2.19 25.03
N MET A 525 -46.89 -2.87 24.17
CA MET A 525 -46.81 -2.51 22.75
C MET A 525 -48.13 -2.78 21.99
N GLU A 526 -48.99 -3.69 22.46
CA GLU A 526 -50.34 -3.90 21.93
C GLU A 526 -51.31 -2.77 22.34
N GLU A 527 -51.11 -2.18 23.53
CA GLU A 527 -51.85 -1.03 24.10
C GLU A 527 -51.41 0.34 23.53
N LEU A 528 -50.10 0.57 23.38
CA LEU A 528 -49.52 1.90 23.08
C LEU A 528 -49.44 2.23 21.58
N LEU A 529 -49.29 1.23 20.69
CA LEU A 529 -49.21 1.48 19.24
C LEU A 529 -50.48 2.13 18.63
N PRO A 530 -51.72 1.77 19.04
CA PRO A 530 -52.94 2.44 18.55
C PRO A 530 -53.07 3.89 19.03
N THR A 531 -52.67 4.19 20.27
CA THR A 531 -52.80 5.52 20.89
C THR A 531 -51.77 6.51 20.35
N ILE A 532 -50.51 6.08 20.12
CA ILE A 532 -49.50 6.87 19.39
C ILE A 532 -50.03 7.27 18.01
N ARG A 533 -50.66 6.34 17.28
CA ARG A 533 -51.25 6.64 15.97
C ARG A 533 -52.37 7.68 16.05
N ALA A 534 -53.23 7.64 17.07
CA ALA A 534 -54.29 8.64 17.24
C ALA A 534 -53.70 10.03 17.48
N ALA A 535 -52.72 10.15 18.38
CA ALA A 535 -52.02 11.41 18.66
C ALA A 535 -51.30 11.97 17.41
N ALA A 536 -50.62 11.11 16.64
CA ALA A 536 -49.95 11.52 15.40
C ALA A 536 -50.94 11.94 14.29
N GLN A 537 -52.12 11.33 14.21
CA GLN A 537 -53.14 11.68 13.22
C GLN A 537 -53.96 12.93 13.59
N ASP A 538 -54.10 13.26 14.87
CA ASP A 538 -54.70 14.54 15.30
C ASP A 538 -53.68 15.69 15.30
N SER A 539 -52.40 15.42 15.59
CA SER A 539 -51.28 16.35 15.33
C SER A 539 -51.30 16.87 13.89
N ALA A 540 -51.51 15.96 12.92
CA ALA A 540 -51.60 16.26 11.49
C ALA A 540 -52.83 17.10 11.05
N LYS A 541 -53.75 17.45 11.96
CA LYS A 541 -54.88 18.36 11.69
C LYS A 541 -54.66 19.80 12.21
N THR A 542 -53.54 20.04 12.88
CA THR A 542 -53.16 21.39 13.34
C THR A 542 -52.45 22.12 12.20
N PRO A 543 -52.77 23.39 11.88
CA PRO A 543 -51.97 24.15 10.91
C PRO A 543 -50.53 24.29 11.41
N PRO A 544 -49.51 24.19 10.54
CA PRO A 544 -48.11 24.23 10.97
C PRO A 544 -47.78 25.60 11.56
N SER A 545 -47.32 25.62 12.81
CA SER A 545 -46.72 26.77 13.47
C SER A 545 -45.23 26.48 13.71
N PRO A 546 -44.32 27.45 13.57
CA PRO A 546 -42.98 27.15 13.07
C PRO A 546 -41.96 26.87 14.17
N GLU A 547 -41.16 25.81 13.99
CA GLU A 547 -39.75 25.81 14.44
C GLU A 547 -38.83 24.95 13.55
N ALA A 548 -39.01 25.09 12.23
CA ALA A 548 -37.87 25.22 11.34
C ALA A 548 -37.85 26.68 10.89
N ARG A 549 -36.75 27.41 11.15
CA ARG A 549 -36.66 28.85 10.87
C ARG A 549 -36.98 29.11 9.39
N SER A 550 -38.09 29.81 9.12
CA SER A 550 -38.45 30.18 7.76
C SER A 550 -37.35 31.05 7.17
N LEU A 551 -36.92 30.70 5.95
CA LEU A 551 -36.02 31.52 5.17
C LEU A 551 -36.74 32.85 4.89
N THR A 552 -36.05 33.97 5.02
CA THR A 552 -36.60 35.26 4.57
C THR A 552 -36.89 35.21 3.08
N PRO A 553 -37.79 36.05 2.51
CA PRO A 553 -38.05 36.06 1.08
C PRO A 553 -36.80 36.24 0.21
N ALA A 554 -35.76 36.92 0.73
CA ALA A 554 -34.45 37.05 0.08
C ALA A 554 -33.61 35.76 0.13
N GLU A 555 -33.71 34.96 1.20
CA GLU A 555 -33.03 33.67 1.34
C GLU A 555 -33.76 32.55 0.59
N GLU A 556 -35.09 32.60 0.53
CA GLU A 556 -35.90 31.65 -0.23
C GLU A 556 -35.75 31.89 -1.74
N ALA A 557 -35.81 33.15 -2.20
CA ALA A 557 -35.43 33.51 -3.56
C ALA A 557 -33.97 33.13 -3.89
N ARG A 558 -33.05 33.23 -2.92
CA ARG A 558 -31.67 32.72 -3.09
C ARG A 558 -31.63 31.21 -3.29
N ARG A 559 -32.28 30.44 -2.41
CA ARG A 559 -32.31 28.97 -2.48
C ARG A 559 -32.85 28.51 -3.83
N ASP A 560 -33.95 29.10 -4.26
CA ASP A 560 -34.63 28.70 -5.49
C ASP A 560 -33.81 29.15 -6.72
N SER A 561 -33.20 30.35 -6.70
CA SER A 561 -32.25 30.77 -7.74
C SER A 561 -31.01 29.86 -7.84
N LEU A 562 -30.52 29.32 -6.72
CA LEU A 562 -29.40 28.37 -6.70
C LEU A 562 -29.83 27.00 -7.23
N ALA A 563 -31.02 26.54 -6.87
CA ALA A 563 -31.60 25.28 -7.36
C ALA A 563 -31.92 25.35 -8.87
N ASP A 564 -32.35 26.50 -9.37
CA ASP A 564 -32.57 26.75 -10.80
C ASP A 564 -31.25 26.89 -11.57
N TYR A 565 -30.27 27.61 -11.02
CA TYR A 565 -28.91 27.67 -11.57
C TYR A 565 -28.28 26.28 -11.67
N THR A 566 -28.41 25.46 -10.62
CA THR A 566 -27.90 24.07 -10.59
C THR A 566 -28.60 23.20 -11.64
N ARG A 567 -29.93 23.31 -11.77
CA ARG A 567 -30.69 22.62 -12.84
C ARG A 567 -30.29 23.09 -14.25
N ALA A 568 -30.02 24.38 -14.43
CA ALA A 568 -29.54 24.93 -15.69
C ALA A 568 -28.11 24.48 -16.03
N LEU A 569 -27.23 24.34 -15.03
CA LEU A 569 -25.89 23.76 -15.15
C LEU A 569 -25.95 22.31 -15.64
N TYR A 570 -26.73 21.46 -14.97
CA TYR A 570 -26.91 20.06 -15.39
C TYR A 570 -27.54 19.96 -16.79
N ARG A 571 -28.47 20.86 -17.13
CA ARG A 571 -29.07 20.90 -18.47
C ARG A 571 -28.07 21.33 -19.54
N ALA A 572 -27.27 22.36 -19.30
CA ALA A 572 -26.22 22.80 -20.22
C ALA A 572 -25.18 21.70 -20.44
N GLN A 573 -24.75 21.02 -19.37
CA GLN A 573 -23.83 19.88 -19.43
C GLN A 573 -24.41 18.70 -20.23
N ARG A 574 -25.71 18.40 -20.08
CA ARG A 574 -26.40 17.34 -20.84
C ARG A 574 -26.68 17.71 -22.30
N GLU A 575 -26.76 19.01 -22.61
CA GLU A 575 -26.95 19.55 -23.97
C GLU A 575 -25.63 19.95 -24.66
N GLY A 576 -24.47 19.73 -24.02
CA GLY A 576 -23.14 20.07 -24.57
C GLY A 576 -22.85 21.58 -24.71
N LYS A 577 -23.59 22.43 -23.98
CA LYS A 577 -23.48 23.89 -24.03
C LYS A 577 -22.65 24.43 -22.88
N ALA A 578 -22.06 25.61 -23.07
CA ALA A 578 -21.38 26.33 -21.99
C ALA A 578 -22.35 26.60 -20.82
N PRO A 579 -21.92 26.45 -19.56
CA PRO A 579 -22.79 26.68 -18.40
C PRO A 579 -23.16 28.16 -18.29
N PRO A 580 -24.37 28.49 -17.78
CA PRO A 580 -24.75 29.87 -17.52
C PRO A 580 -23.85 30.52 -16.45
N PHE A 581 -23.81 31.84 -16.40
CA PHE A 581 -23.13 32.57 -15.33
C PHE A 581 -23.95 32.54 -14.02
N PRO A 582 -23.31 32.47 -12.84
CA PRO A 582 -24.01 32.47 -11.56
C PRO A 582 -24.66 33.83 -11.27
N PRO A 583 -25.80 33.86 -10.53
CA PRO A 583 -26.47 35.11 -10.17
C PRO A 583 -25.59 35.97 -9.25
N ALA A 584 -25.59 37.29 -9.49
CA ALA A 584 -24.76 38.23 -8.73
C ALA A 584 -25.20 38.34 -7.26
N VAL A 585 -24.26 38.12 -6.35
CA VAL A 585 -24.52 38.12 -4.89
C VAL A 585 -24.40 39.52 -4.33
N SER A 586 -25.53 40.20 -4.09
CA SER A 586 -25.55 41.42 -3.28
C SER A 586 -25.27 41.10 -1.80
N ARG A 587 -24.37 41.85 -1.18
CA ARG A 587 -24.17 41.83 0.29
C ARG A 587 -25.30 42.61 0.97
N PRO A 588 -25.80 42.17 2.14
CA PRO A 588 -26.69 43.00 2.95
C PRO A 588 -25.94 44.24 3.44
N ALA A 589 -26.64 45.37 3.54
CA ALA A 589 -26.05 46.65 3.90
C ALA A 589 -25.77 46.76 5.40
N ASP A 590 -24.68 47.48 5.74
CA ASP A 590 -24.35 47.82 7.12
C ASP A 590 -25.38 48.79 7.73
N ALA A 591 -25.94 48.40 8.87
CA ALA A 591 -26.59 49.25 9.85
C ALA A 591 -26.23 48.65 11.22
N ASP A 592 -25.47 49.29 12.11
CA ASP A 592 -25.59 50.67 12.54
C ASP A 592 -24.26 51.17 13.15
N THR A 593 -23.94 52.46 13.04
CA THR A 593 -22.69 53.04 13.59
C THR A 593 -22.93 54.34 14.37
N SER A 594 -23.23 54.22 15.67
CA SER A 594 -23.11 55.37 16.59
C SER A 594 -22.82 55.00 18.05
N ARG A 595 -21.52 54.93 18.37
CA ARG A 595 -20.84 55.74 19.42
C ARG A 595 -21.48 55.85 20.83
N ALA A 596 -20.90 55.16 21.80
CA ALA A 596 -20.71 55.67 23.16
C ALA A 596 -19.51 54.98 23.88
N THR A 597 -18.83 55.69 24.76
CA THR A 597 -17.54 55.33 25.40
C THR A 597 -17.66 55.08 26.90
N SER A 598 -16.92 54.12 27.49
CA SER A 598 -16.08 54.33 28.72
C SER A 598 -15.54 53.03 29.37
N GLY A 599 -14.30 53.07 29.87
CA GLY A 599 -13.92 52.37 31.12
C GLY A 599 -13.18 51.01 31.00
N PRO A 600 -12.05 50.79 31.71
CA PRO A 600 -11.26 49.54 31.64
C PRO A 600 -11.26 48.68 32.92
N LEU A 601 -11.17 47.34 32.74
CA LEU A 601 -10.50 46.31 33.59
C LEU A 601 -10.89 46.19 35.10
N PRO A 602 -10.76 45.00 35.76
CA PRO A 602 -9.63 44.08 35.67
C PRO A 602 -9.98 42.58 35.52
N ALA A 603 -8.92 41.77 35.49
CA ALA A 603 -8.98 40.31 35.46
C ALA A 603 -9.44 39.70 36.79
N ASP A 604 -9.92 38.46 36.73
CA ASP A 604 -9.68 37.53 37.83
C ASP A 604 -9.37 36.11 37.32
N THR A 605 -8.63 35.38 38.14
CA THR A 605 -8.04 34.08 37.86
C THR A 605 -8.85 32.95 38.48
N THR A 606 -8.97 31.80 37.81
CA THR A 606 -9.02 30.49 38.47
C THR A 606 -8.77 29.37 37.46
N SER A 607 -8.30 28.22 37.96
CA SER A 607 -7.53 27.26 37.19
C SER A 607 -7.99 25.81 37.37
N THR A 608 -8.14 25.07 36.25
CA THR A 608 -7.93 23.60 36.13
C THR A 608 -8.84 22.64 36.93
N PRO A 609 -8.82 21.30 36.71
CA PRO A 609 -8.57 20.53 35.47
C PRO A 609 -9.52 19.31 35.23
N THR A 610 -9.35 18.67 34.05
CA THR A 610 -9.48 17.21 33.75
C THR A 610 -10.82 16.45 33.95
N ILE A 611 -11.13 15.58 32.97
CA ILE A 611 -11.24 14.09 33.04
C ILE A 611 -12.07 13.59 31.84
N GLY A 612 -11.48 12.70 31.01
CA GLY A 612 -12.25 11.79 30.13
C GLY A 612 -12.50 10.46 30.85
N PRO A 613 -13.27 9.51 30.27
CA PRO A 613 -12.60 8.63 29.32
C PRO A 613 -13.46 8.04 28.18
N SER A 614 -12.72 7.40 27.27
CA SER A 614 -13.13 6.48 26.21
C SER A 614 -14.15 5.38 26.59
N ARG A 615 -14.98 5.01 25.60
CA ARG A 615 -15.05 3.61 25.15
C ARG A 615 -15.43 3.52 23.66
#